data_AF-A0A4Z2C996-F1
#
_entry.id   AF-A0A4Z2C996-F1
#
_cell.length_a   1.000
_cell.length_b   1.000
_cell.length_c   1.000
_cell.angle_alpha   90.00
_cell.angle_beta   90.00
_cell.angle_gamma   90.00
#
_symmetry.space_group_name_H-M   'P 1'
#
loop_
_entity.id
_entity.type
_entity.pdbx_description
1 polymer ?
#
loop_
_entity_poly.entity_id
_entity_poly.type
_entity_poly.pdbx_seq_one_letter_code
_entity_poly.pdbx_strand_id
1 'polypeptide(L)'
;FEDPEFGNALCNLTAISELPAERAVLHIMWDCDSSPLNQSTASVSSSSVFSQDTVSVHYEDFRPSWTDSIQMNLRHVSEWPSPFPIPKFSYDVELKLCKANVTYEKSKKGLAVTRDIKMEILDKIAAAVFEIKGYPEKDELESVASALVLKYPCLKEPGSITGYEGWKASIKHKLGNYRSKLRRAGCNEVYDL
;
A
#
# COMPACT_ATOMS: atom_id res chain seq x y z
N PHE A 1 16.61 11.81 -17.26
CA PHE A 1 17.30 11.31 -18.47
C PHE A 1 18.79 11.56 -18.27
N GLU A 2 19.66 10.64 -18.67
CA GLU A 2 21.11 10.89 -18.61
C GLU A 2 21.54 11.62 -19.88
N ASP A 3 21.96 12.87 -19.73
CA ASP A 3 22.35 13.71 -20.86
C ASP A 3 23.85 13.57 -21.18
N PRO A 4 24.23 13.07 -22.37
CA PRO A 4 25.63 12.93 -22.76
C PRO A 4 26.41 14.25 -22.79
N GLU A 5 25.74 15.38 -23.07
CA GLU A 5 26.39 16.70 -23.11
C GLU A 5 26.73 17.22 -21.71
N PHE A 6 26.07 16.68 -20.68
CA PHE A 6 26.30 17.02 -19.26
C PHE A 6 27.01 15.90 -18.49
N GLY A 7 27.83 15.10 -19.19
CA GLY A 7 28.60 14.04 -18.56
C GLY A 7 27.73 12.92 -17.97
N ASN A 8 26.60 12.62 -18.61
CA ASN A 8 25.58 11.64 -18.19
C ASN A 8 24.90 11.99 -16.85
N ALA A 9 24.87 13.27 -16.46
CA ALA A 9 24.10 13.70 -15.30
C ALA A 9 22.58 13.53 -15.55
N LEU A 10 21.83 13.24 -14.49
CA LEU A 10 20.38 13.17 -14.56
C LEU A 10 19.79 14.58 -14.71
N CYS A 11 19.10 14.81 -15.82
CA CYS A 11 18.36 16.05 -16.07
C CYS A 11 16.84 15.80 -16.18
N ASN A 12 16.09 16.84 -15.84
CA ASN A 12 14.64 16.90 -15.99
C ASN A 12 14.32 17.37 -17.40
N LEU A 13 13.37 16.69 -18.05
CA LEU A 13 12.91 17.03 -19.39
C LEU A 13 11.54 17.71 -19.32
N THR A 14 11.34 18.74 -20.14
CA THR A 14 10.04 19.44 -20.21
C THR A 14 9.22 19.07 -21.44
N ALA A 15 9.88 18.55 -22.49
CA ALA A 15 9.25 18.08 -23.70
C ALA A 15 9.92 16.79 -24.23
N ILE A 16 9.14 15.96 -24.92
CA ILE A 16 9.62 14.68 -25.49
C ILE A 16 10.64 14.90 -26.61
N SER A 17 10.59 16.06 -27.29
CA SER A 17 11.55 16.45 -28.34
C SER A 17 12.97 16.68 -27.86
N GLU A 18 13.19 16.79 -26.54
CA GLU A 18 14.51 16.92 -25.93
C GLU A 18 15.25 15.57 -25.83
N LEU A 19 14.58 14.46 -26.17
CA LEU A 19 15.21 13.15 -26.24
C LEU A 19 15.94 12.94 -27.58
N PRO A 20 17.12 12.32 -27.60
CA PRO A 20 17.79 11.95 -28.83
C PRO A 20 16.96 10.95 -29.63
N ALA A 21 16.92 11.13 -30.96
CA ALA A 21 16.08 10.35 -31.87
C ALA A 21 16.48 8.86 -31.98
N GLU A 22 17.68 8.50 -31.53
CA GLU A 22 18.23 7.17 -31.68
C GLU A 22 17.92 6.26 -30.47
N ARG A 23 18.45 6.60 -29.29
CA ARG A 23 18.24 5.82 -28.05
C ARG A 23 18.43 6.69 -26.81
N ALA A 24 17.56 6.51 -25.82
CA ALA A 24 17.65 7.13 -24.51
C ALA A 24 17.40 6.09 -23.42
N VAL A 25 18.15 6.16 -22.32
CA VAL A 25 17.94 5.32 -21.13
C VAL A 25 17.17 6.15 -20.09
N LEU A 26 16.01 5.64 -19.68
CA LEU A 26 15.19 6.27 -18.65
C LEU A 26 15.30 5.49 -17.34
N HIS A 27 15.75 6.16 -16.29
CA HIS A 27 15.68 5.67 -14.92
C HIS A 27 14.36 6.13 -14.31
N ILE A 28 13.40 5.22 -14.19
CA ILE A 28 12.10 5.49 -13.57
C ILE A 28 12.29 5.31 -12.06
N MET A 29 12.46 6.42 -11.35
CA MET A 29 12.39 6.45 -9.89
C MET A 29 10.93 6.57 -9.49
N TRP A 30 10.38 5.53 -8.86
CA TRP A 30 9.04 5.57 -8.31
C TRP A 30 9.11 6.17 -6.90
N ASP A 31 8.88 7.47 -6.78
CA ASP A 31 8.71 8.08 -5.46
C ASP A 31 7.42 7.55 -4.84
N CYS A 32 7.55 6.67 -3.84
CA CYS A 32 6.42 6.18 -3.07
C CYS A 32 5.98 7.18 -1.98
N ASP A 33 6.68 8.30 -1.82
CA ASP A 33 6.41 9.29 -0.78
C ASP A 33 6.06 10.65 -1.38
N SER A 34 4.79 10.84 -1.74
CA SER A 34 4.24 12.19 -1.93
C SER A 34 3.54 12.64 -0.65
N SER A 35 4.32 12.99 0.36
CA SER A 35 3.87 13.88 1.46
C SER A 35 4.50 15.27 1.22
N PRO A 36 3.73 16.37 1.19
CA PRO A 36 4.29 17.66 0.83
C PRO A 36 5.02 18.34 2.00
N LEU A 37 6.24 18.77 1.70
CA LEU A 37 6.97 19.95 2.20
C LEU A 37 7.60 19.89 3.62
N ASN A 38 8.94 19.89 3.68
CA ASN A 38 9.65 21.11 4.08
C ASN A 38 11.13 21.12 3.69
N GLN A 39 11.52 22.23 3.07
CA GLN A 39 12.86 22.60 2.70
C GLN A 39 13.68 22.87 3.96
N SER A 40 14.88 22.30 4.06
CA SER A 40 16.01 22.93 4.75
C SER A 40 17.34 22.33 4.28
N THR A 41 18.24 23.27 4.00
CA THR A 41 19.56 23.22 3.38
C THR A 41 20.68 22.78 4.32
N ALA A 42 21.70 22.09 3.76
CA ALA A 42 23.16 22.19 4.00
C ALA A 42 23.81 20.81 3.73
N SER A 43 24.40 20.54 2.56
CA SER A 43 25.78 20.89 2.13
C SER A 43 26.87 20.54 3.15
N VAL A 44 27.66 19.48 2.88
CA VAL A 44 29.14 19.55 2.78
C VAL A 44 29.67 18.31 2.05
N SER A 45 30.53 18.58 1.07
CA SER A 45 31.22 17.66 0.17
C SER A 45 32.42 16.96 0.83
N SER A 46 32.87 15.82 0.29
CA SER A 46 34.19 15.69 -0.37
C SER A 46 34.52 14.23 -0.70
N SER A 47 35.34 14.10 -1.73
CA SER A 47 35.62 12.96 -2.59
C SER A 47 36.79 12.08 -2.14
N SER A 48 37.04 11.02 -2.93
CA SER A 48 38.34 10.31 -3.16
C SER A 48 38.69 9.22 -2.12
N VAL A 49 39.32 8.07 -2.39
CA VAL A 49 39.89 7.39 -3.57
C VAL A 49 40.44 6.00 -3.13
N PHE A 50 40.41 5.02 -4.04
CA PHE A 50 41.28 3.84 -4.22
C PHE A 50 41.39 2.67 -3.19
N SER A 51 41.37 1.46 -3.78
CA SER A 51 41.64 0.11 -3.24
C SER A 51 43.06 -0.09 -2.69
N GLN A 52 43.27 -1.02 -1.75
CA GLN A 52 43.67 -2.42 -2.00
C GLN A 52 44.00 -3.21 -0.70
N ASP A 53 43.57 -4.48 -0.68
CA ASP A 53 43.96 -5.70 0.05
C ASP A 53 44.76 -5.68 1.36
N THR A 54 44.37 -6.54 2.33
CA THR A 54 45.22 -7.54 3.03
C THR A 54 44.44 -8.33 4.11
N VAL A 55 44.29 -9.65 3.87
CA VAL A 55 44.36 -10.79 4.82
C VAL A 55 43.20 -11.11 5.82
N SER A 56 42.58 -12.26 5.51
CA SER A 56 42.22 -13.42 6.33
C SER A 56 41.22 -13.39 7.50
N VAL A 57 40.23 -14.28 7.31
CA VAL A 57 39.60 -15.26 8.23
C VAL A 57 38.91 -14.75 9.48
N HIS A 58 37.58 -14.60 9.37
CA HIS A 58 36.68 -15.13 10.39
C HIS A 58 35.38 -15.59 9.70
N TYR A 59 35.06 -16.87 9.87
CA TYR A 59 33.81 -17.46 9.40
C TYR A 59 32.75 -17.10 10.45
N GLU A 60 31.98 -16.05 10.19
CA GLU A 60 30.76 -15.73 10.93
C GLU A 60 29.63 -15.65 9.91
N ASP A 61 28.59 -16.42 10.18
CA ASP A 61 27.37 -16.57 9.40
C ASP A 61 26.73 -15.20 9.11
N PHE A 62 26.96 -14.66 7.92
CA PHE A 62 26.15 -13.56 7.40
C PHE A 62 24.80 -14.13 6.98
N ARG A 63 23.90 -14.33 7.96
CA ARG A 63 22.47 -14.36 7.73
C ARG A 63 22.12 -13.06 6.98
N PRO A 64 21.56 -13.11 5.76
CA PRO A 64 20.99 -11.92 5.17
C PRO A 64 19.87 -11.49 6.11
N SER A 65 20.05 -10.35 6.80
CA SER A 65 18.98 -9.73 7.57
C SER A 65 17.94 -9.20 6.58
N TRP A 66 17.12 -10.12 6.07
CA TRP A 66 15.81 -9.83 5.51
C TRP A 66 14.75 -9.75 6.61
N THR A 67 15.18 -9.74 7.88
CA THR A 67 14.30 -9.66 9.05
C THR A 67 14.22 -8.25 9.64
N ASP A 68 15.20 -7.36 9.39
CA ASP A 68 15.15 -6.00 9.95
C ASP A 68 14.25 -5.03 9.17
N SER A 69 13.92 -5.31 7.91
CA SER A 69 12.93 -4.56 7.14
C SER A 69 11.48 -5.07 7.32
N ILE A 70 11.28 -6.18 8.02
CA ILE A 70 9.95 -6.67 8.43
C ILE A 70 9.62 -6.29 9.88
N GLN A 71 10.56 -5.67 10.62
CA GLN A 71 10.41 -5.38 12.04
C GLN A 71 10.12 -3.92 12.41
N MET A 72 9.67 -3.07 11.47
CA MET A 72 9.49 -1.63 11.76
C MET A 72 8.05 -1.11 11.68
N ASN A 73 7.01 -1.95 11.76
CA ASN A 73 5.63 -1.45 11.97
C ASN A 73 4.68 -2.33 12.79
N LEU A 74 5.13 -3.42 13.41
CA LEU A 74 4.19 -4.38 14.02
C LEU A 74 3.73 -4.05 15.45
N ARG A 75 4.20 -2.99 16.12
CA ARG A 75 3.96 -2.87 17.59
C ARG A 75 3.63 -1.49 18.15
N HIS A 76 3.27 -0.49 17.34
CA HIS A 76 2.99 0.84 17.88
C HIS A 76 1.81 1.59 17.26
N VAL A 77 0.71 0.88 16.95
CA VAL A 77 -0.59 1.54 16.85
C VAL A 77 -1.40 1.17 18.09
N SER A 78 -1.15 1.85 19.21
CA SER A 78 -2.06 1.81 20.36
C SER A 78 -3.43 2.43 20.03
N GLU A 79 -3.57 3.08 18.87
CA GLU A 79 -4.76 3.82 18.48
C GLU A 79 -5.27 3.36 17.10
N TRP A 80 -6.57 3.13 16.98
CA TRP A 80 -7.17 2.72 15.72
C TRP A 80 -7.14 3.88 14.69
N PRO A 81 -6.72 3.65 13.43
CA PRO A 81 -6.64 4.74 12.46
C PRO A 81 -8.03 5.29 12.11
N SER A 82 -8.13 6.62 12.10
CA SER A 82 -9.36 7.36 11.78
C SER A 82 -9.04 8.54 10.85
N PRO A 83 -9.40 8.50 9.55
CA PRO A 83 -10.07 7.39 8.86
C PRO A 83 -9.13 6.20 8.60
N PHE A 84 -9.69 5.00 8.51
CA PHE A 84 -8.93 3.79 8.21
C PHE A 84 -8.28 3.85 6.81
N PRO A 85 -6.97 3.54 6.65
CA PRO A 85 -6.29 3.59 5.37
C PRO A 85 -6.71 2.41 4.46
N ILE A 86 -7.48 2.70 3.42
CA ILE A 86 -7.96 1.67 2.49
C ILE A 86 -6.82 1.20 1.57
N PRO A 87 -6.42 -0.08 1.61
CA PRO A 87 -5.34 -0.63 0.79
C PRO A 87 -5.66 -0.49 -0.70
N LYS A 88 -4.62 -0.51 -1.53
CA LYS A 88 -4.78 -0.55 -2.99
C LYS A 88 -5.23 -1.95 -3.42
N PHE A 89 -6.18 -2.02 -4.33
CA PHE A 89 -6.61 -3.26 -4.97
C PHE A 89 -5.79 -3.51 -6.25
N SER A 90 -6.03 -4.63 -6.91
CA SER A 90 -5.46 -4.86 -8.25
C SER A 90 -5.88 -3.75 -9.22
N TYR A 91 -5.05 -3.53 -10.22
CA TYR A 91 -5.28 -2.50 -11.23
C TYR A 91 -6.67 -2.62 -11.87
N ASP A 92 -7.11 -3.84 -12.18
CA ASP A 92 -8.42 -4.09 -12.79
C ASP A 92 -9.58 -3.75 -11.85
N VAL A 93 -9.44 -4.03 -10.55
CA VAL A 93 -10.45 -3.68 -9.55
C VAL A 93 -10.50 -2.17 -9.36
N GLU A 94 -9.37 -1.51 -9.19
CA GLU A 94 -9.30 -0.05 -9.05
C GLU A 94 -9.91 0.65 -10.27
N LEU A 95 -9.59 0.20 -11.49
CA LEU A 95 -10.13 0.77 -12.72
C LEU A 95 -11.66 0.63 -12.78
N LYS A 96 -12.19 -0.55 -12.41
CA LYS A 96 -13.64 -0.80 -12.36
C LYS A 96 -14.32 0.08 -11.30
N LEU A 97 -13.74 0.20 -10.11
CA LEU A 97 -14.25 1.04 -9.03
C LEU A 97 -14.25 2.52 -9.44
N CYS A 98 -13.18 2.99 -10.06
CA CYS A 98 -13.07 4.38 -10.50
C CYS A 98 -14.10 4.72 -11.59
N LYS A 99 -14.25 3.84 -12.60
CA LYS A 99 -15.27 3.99 -13.64
C LYS A 99 -16.69 3.98 -13.06
N ALA A 100 -16.92 3.14 -12.06
CA ALA A 100 -18.21 3.04 -11.40
C ALA A 100 -18.51 4.27 -10.53
N ASN A 101 -17.51 4.83 -9.83
CA ASN A 101 -17.65 6.09 -9.08
C ASN A 101 -18.08 7.25 -10.00
N VAL A 102 -17.44 7.40 -11.16
CA VAL A 102 -17.83 8.44 -12.15
C VAL A 102 -19.29 8.26 -12.60
N THR A 103 -19.73 7.00 -12.76
CA THR A 103 -21.12 6.69 -13.13
C THR A 103 -22.08 6.96 -11.97
N TYR A 104 -21.64 6.66 -10.74
CA TYR A 104 -22.40 6.88 -9.51
C TYR A 104 -22.64 8.38 -9.25
N GLU A 105 -21.66 9.25 -9.53
CA GLU A 105 -21.85 10.69 -9.40
C GLU A 105 -22.94 11.22 -10.32
N LYS A 106 -23.02 10.70 -11.55
CA LYS A 106 -23.97 11.14 -12.57
C LYS A 106 -25.37 10.56 -12.40
N SER A 107 -25.46 9.30 -11.99
CA SER A 107 -26.73 8.54 -12.02
C SER A 107 -27.21 8.05 -10.66
N LYS A 108 -26.38 8.17 -9.61
CA LYS A 108 -26.56 7.56 -8.28
C LYS A 108 -26.78 6.05 -8.31
N LYS A 109 -26.44 5.41 -9.43
CA LYS A 109 -26.50 3.95 -9.61
C LYS A 109 -25.22 3.31 -9.09
N GLY A 110 -25.35 2.43 -8.10
CA GLY A 110 -24.25 1.66 -7.54
C GLY A 110 -23.60 0.70 -8.54
N LEU A 111 -22.38 0.28 -8.25
CA LEU A 111 -21.69 -0.80 -8.98
C LEU A 111 -22.37 -2.13 -8.67
N ALA A 112 -22.66 -2.92 -9.71
CA ALA A 112 -22.93 -4.34 -9.53
C ALA A 112 -21.62 -5.05 -9.16
N VAL A 113 -21.36 -5.20 -7.85
CA VAL A 113 -20.13 -5.82 -7.35
C VAL A 113 -20.18 -7.32 -7.63
N THR A 114 -19.36 -7.77 -8.58
CA THR A 114 -19.20 -9.19 -8.87
C THR A 114 -18.54 -9.92 -7.70
N ARG A 115 -18.72 -11.24 -7.61
CA ARG A 115 -18.16 -12.06 -6.53
C ARG A 115 -16.65 -11.88 -6.41
N ASP A 116 -15.93 -11.84 -7.53
CA ASP A 116 -14.47 -11.79 -7.55
C ASP A 116 -13.96 -10.44 -7.02
N ILE A 117 -14.56 -9.33 -7.46
CA ILE A 117 -14.24 -7.98 -6.96
C ILE A 117 -14.51 -7.91 -5.45
N LYS A 118 -15.67 -8.40 -5.01
CA LYS A 118 -16.02 -8.41 -3.58
C LYS A 118 -14.98 -9.20 -2.79
N MET A 119 -14.59 -10.37 -3.28
CA MET A 119 -13.66 -11.25 -2.58
C MET A 119 -12.28 -10.62 -2.45
N GLU A 120 -11.76 -10.02 -3.52
CA GLU A 120 -10.47 -9.34 -3.53
C GLU A 120 -10.44 -8.14 -2.57
N ILE A 121 -11.48 -7.29 -2.61
CA ILE A 121 -11.62 -6.16 -1.68
C ILE A 121 -11.58 -6.68 -0.24
N LEU A 122 -12.36 -7.71 0.07
CA LEU A 122 -12.41 -8.29 1.40
C LEU A 122 -11.07 -8.92 1.81
N ASP A 123 -10.34 -9.59 0.90
CA ASP A 123 -9.03 -10.17 1.17
C ASP A 123 -8.01 -9.08 1.54
N LYS A 124 -7.92 -8.01 0.75
CA LYS A 124 -6.99 -6.90 1.01
C LYS A 124 -7.34 -6.16 2.30
N ILE A 125 -8.63 -5.90 2.55
CA ILE A 125 -9.09 -5.26 3.78
C ILE A 125 -8.81 -6.14 5.00
N ALA A 126 -9.09 -7.45 4.92
CA ALA A 126 -8.84 -8.35 6.05
C ALA A 126 -7.35 -8.43 6.40
N ALA A 127 -6.46 -8.45 5.41
CA ALA A 127 -5.02 -8.41 5.64
C ALA A 127 -4.60 -7.12 6.34
N ALA A 128 -4.99 -5.94 5.81
CA ALA A 128 -4.65 -4.64 6.38
C ALA A 128 -5.20 -4.45 7.80
N VAL A 129 -6.43 -4.92 8.07
CA VAL A 129 -7.00 -4.89 9.42
C VAL A 129 -6.23 -5.81 10.37
N PHE A 130 -5.90 -7.03 9.92
CA PHE A 130 -5.20 -8.00 10.74
C PHE A 130 -3.76 -7.57 11.07
N GLU A 131 -3.12 -6.79 10.20
CA GLU A 131 -1.82 -6.14 10.46
C GLU A 131 -1.88 -5.15 11.63
N ILE A 132 -3.02 -4.49 11.85
CA ILE A 132 -3.23 -3.55 12.96
C ILE A 132 -3.72 -4.30 14.21
N LYS A 133 -4.77 -5.12 14.08
CA LYS A 133 -5.41 -5.82 15.19
C LYS A 133 -6.04 -7.13 14.72
N GLY A 134 -5.66 -8.23 15.36
CA GLY A 134 -6.23 -9.55 15.04
C GLY A 134 -7.72 -9.69 15.36
N TYR A 135 -8.19 -8.94 16.37
CA TYR A 135 -9.56 -8.98 16.87
C TYR A 135 -10.14 -7.56 16.96
N PRO A 136 -10.55 -6.96 15.83
CA PRO A 136 -11.14 -5.64 15.85
C PRO A 136 -12.53 -5.63 16.50
N GLU A 137 -12.84 -4.55 17.21
CA GLU A 137 -14.12 -4.25 17.83
C GLU A 137 -15.16 -3.81 16.77
N LYS A 138 -16.43 -3.74 17.19
CA LYS A 138 -17.53 -3.33 16.31
C LYS A 138 -17.32 -1.94 15.71
N ASP A 139 -16.86 -0.97 16.48
CA ASP A 139 -16.69 0.42 16.03
C ASP A 139 -15.49 0.55 15.07
N GLU A 140 -14.46 -0.26 15.29
CA GLU A 140 -13.30 -0.39 14.40
C GLU A 140 -13.71 -0.97 13.04
N LEU A 141 -14.55 -2.02 13.03
CA LEU A 141 -15.13 -2.59 11.80
C LEU A 141 -16.02 -1.57 11.06
N GLU A 142 -16.72 -0.72 11.80
CA GLU A 142 -17.55 0.35 11.25
C GLU A 142 -16.70 1.46 10.61
N SER A 143 -15.59 1.83 11.25
CA SER A 143 -14.59 2.75 10.68
C SER A 143 -14.06 2.23 9.34
N VAL A 144 -13.75 0.94 9.24
CA VAL A 144 -13.26 0.34 7.97
C VAL A 144 -14.33 0.36 6.88
N ALA A 145 -15.55 -0.05 7.24
CA ALA A 145 -16.65 -0.12 6.28
C ALA A 145 -17.06 1.28 5.77
N SER A 146 -17.08 2.27 6.66
CA SER A 146 -17.37 3.67 6.31
C SER A 146 -16.26 4.26 5.46
N ALA A 147 -14.98 4.07 5.81
CA ALA A 147 -13.84 4.52 5.01
C ALA A 147 -13.84 3.89 3.59
N LEU A 148 -14.24 2.62 3.47
CA LEU A 148 -14.33 1.93 2.18
C LEU A 148 -15.37 2.59 1.27
N VAL A 149 -16.57 2.85 1.78
CA VAL A 149 -17.65 3.49 1.01
C VAL A 149 -17.37 4.97 0.77
N LEU A 150 -16.67 5.64 1.69
CA LEU A 150 -16.24 7.03 1.50
C LEU A 150 -15.26 7.15 0.33
N LYS A 151 -14.28 6.24 0.24
CA LYS A 151 -13.32 6.19 -0.87
C LYS A 151 -13.97 5.72 -2.17
N TYR A 152 -14.90 4.77 -2.09
CA TYR A 152 -15.62 4.22 -3.25
C TYR A 152 -17.14 4.33 -3.09
N PRO A 153 -17.73 5.51 -3.32
CA PRO A 153 -19.17 5.72 -3.22
C PRO A 153 -20.01 4.77 -4.09
N CYS A 154 -19.44 4.24 -5.18
CA CYS A 154 -20.10 3.24 -6.01
C CYS A 154 -20.40 1.92 -5.29
N LEU A 155 -19.73 1.62 -4.18
CA LEU A 155 -19.95 0.43 -3.36
C LEU A 155 -21.10 0.59 -2.35
N LYS A 156 -21.69 1.78 -2.26
CA LYS A 156 -22.79 2.06 -1.33
C LYS A 156 -23.99 1.17 -1.64
N GLU A 157 -24.48 0.46 -0.62
CA GLU A 157 -25.64 -0.42 -0.75
C GLU A 157 -26.94 0.39 -0.91
N PRO A 158 -27.76 0.13 -1.94
CA PRO A 158 -29.03 0.82 -2.11
C PRO A 158 -30.01 0.41 -1.01
N GLY A 159 -30.68 1.39 -0.39
CA GLY A 159 -31.70 1.16 0.63
C GLY A 159 -31.17 1.01 2.07
N SER A 160 -29.85 1.08 2.29
CA SER A 160 -29.28 1.17 3.63
C SER A 160 -29.11 2.63 4.06
N ILE A 161 -29.48 2.94 5.31
CA ILE A 161 -29.40 4.29 5.89
C ILE A 161 -27.94 4.77 5.89
N THR A 162 -27.01 3.91 6.28
CA THR A 162 -25.57 4.20 6.29
C THR A 162 -24.90 3.83 4.97
N GLY A 163 -25.38 2.77 4.30
CA GLY A 163 -24.86 2.32 3.00
C GLY A 163 -23.64 1.40 3.07
N TYR A 164 -23.12 1.12 4.28
CA TYR A 164 -21.94 0.27 4.51
C TYR A 164 -22.20 -0.96 5.40
N GLU A 165 -23.42 -1.18 5.90
CA GLU A 165 -23.71 -2.28 6.83
C GLU A 165 -23.37 -3.67 6.28
N GLY A 166 -23.72 -3.97 5.02
CA GLY A 166 -23.38 -5.26 4.43
C GLY A 166 -21.88 -5.43 4.20
N TRP A 167 -21.14 -4.34 4.00
CA TRP A 167 -19.67 -4.35 4.01
C TRP A 167 -19.12 -4.67 5.41
N LYS A 168 -19.64 -4.02 6.46
CA LYS A 168 -19.28 -4.31 7.85
C LYS A 168 -19.46 -5.80 8.19
N ALA A 169 -20.62 -6.36 7.86
CA ALA A 169 -20.91 -7.78 8.07
C ALA A 169 -19.99 -8.71 7.25
N SER A 170 -19.69 -8.34 6.01
CA SER A 170 -18.80 -9.10 5.12
C SER A 170 -17.34 -9.09 5.61
N ILE A 171 -16.84 -7.94 6.07
CA ILE A 171 -15.50 -7.78 6.64
C ILE A 171 -15.35 -8.62 7.90
N LYS A 172 -16.34 -8.55 8.82
CA LYS A 172 -16.36 -9.39 10.04
C LYS A 172 -16.24 -10.88 9.72
N HIS A 173 -17.04 -11.39 8.77
CA HIS A 173 -16.97 -12.78 8.34
C HIS A 173 -15.61 -13.11 7.71
N LYS A 174 -15.10 -12.23 6.84
CA LYS A 174 -13.81 -12.44 6.19
C LYS A 174 -12.67 -12.53 7.19
N LEU A 175 -12.64 -11.68 8.21
CA LEU A 175 -11.64 -11.72 9.28
C LEU A 175 -11.72 -13.02 10.10
N GLY A 176 -12.92 -13.54 10.36
CA GLY A 176 -13.09 -14.87 10.97
C GLY A 176 -12.45 -15.98 10.14
N ASN A 177 -12.67 -15.95 8.83
CA ASN A 177 -12.09 -16.92 7.90
C ASN A 177 -10.57 -16.74 7.76
N TYR A 178 -10.09 -15.49 7.70
CA TYR A 178 -8.68 -15.15 7.58
C TYR A 178 -7.87 -15.69 8.76
N ARG A 179 -8.33 -15.44 10.00
CA ARG A 179 -7.75 -16.03 11.22
C ARG A 179 -7.74 -17.56 11.20
N SER A 180 -8.83 -18.17 10.78
CA SER A 180 -8.95 -19.63 10.71
C SER A 180 -7.99 -20.23 9.67
N LYS A 181 -7.75 -19.51 8.57
CA LYS A 181 -6.76 -19.89 7.54
C LYS A 181 -5.33 -19.77 8.06
N LEU A 182 -5.00 -18.69 8.79
CA LEU A 182 -3.68 -18.50 9.40
C LEU A 182 -3.34 -19.59 10.42
N ARG A 183 -4.29 -19.93 11.31
CA ARG A 183 -4.13 -21.04 12.26
C ARG A 183 -3.86 -22.37 11.56
N ARG A 184 -4.56 -22.65 10.45
CA ARG A 184 -4.35 -23.87 9.66
C ARG A 184 -3.00 -23.90 8.93
N ALA A 185 -2.47 -22.74 8.57
CA ALA A 185 -1.17 -22.59 7.93
C ALA A 185 0.02 -22.70 8.91
N GLY A 186 -0.23 -22.95 10.19
CA GLY A 186 0.80 -23.02 11.24
C GLY A 186 1.22 -21.66 11.81
N CYS A 187 0.58 -20.57 11.38
CA CYS A 187 0.76 -19.25 11.96
C CYS A 187 -0.14 -19.10 13.19
N ASN A 188 0.31 -19.62 14.32
CA ASN A 188 -0.37 -19.39 15.60
C ASN A 188 -0.20 -17.92 15.99
N GLU A 189 -1.33 -17.23 16.17
CA GLU A 189 -1.38 -15.96 16.88
C GLU A 189 -0.75 -16.16 18.27
N VAL A 190 0.30 -15.42 18.60
CA VAL A 190 0.80 -15.41 19.99
C VAL A 190 -0.27 -14.69 20.79
N TYR A 191 -1.02 -15.45 21.59
CA TYR A 191 -2.02 -14.94 22.52
C TYR A 191 -1.31 -14.05 23.55
N ASP A 192 -1.50 -12.73 23.48
CA ASP A 192 -1.27 -11.88 24.64
C ASP A 192 -2.53 -11.92 25.50
N LEU A 193 -2.39 -12.56 26.67
CA LEU A 193 -3.35 -12.59 27.78
C LEU A 193 -3.35 -11.25 28.53
#